data_AF-A0A2N0LF50-F1
#
_entry.id   AF-A0A2N0LF50-F1
#
_cell.length_a   1.000
_cell.length_b   1.000
_cell.length_c   1.000
_cell.angle_alpha   90.00
_cell.angle_beta   90.00
_cell.angle_gamma   90.00
#
_symmetry.space_group_name_H-M   'P 1'
#
loop_
_entity.id
_entity.type
_entity.pdbx_description
1 polymer ?
#
loop_
_entity_poly.entity_id
_entity_poly.type
_entity_poly.pdbx_seq_one_letter_code
_entity_poly.pdbx_strand_id
1 'polypeptide(L)'
;MYDFHTHTFLSDGVLSPIELIRRALIRGYKAMAVTDHVGVGNLEFVVKTLVKDCAQATERWDILALPGVEITHVPKHDIKMVAEAAKRLGAKIVTVHGETIVEPVEPGTNEAAIRSGAVDILAHPGLISYDDARFAAENDVYLEVSARKGHSLTNGHVVKVAREAGAYTVLDSDAHEPDDLLTAEITHKIAKGAGLTDEDAHALLQVNPQKLLKRLGYDLASATEPRIATP
;
A
#
# COMPACT_ATOMS: atom_id res chain seq x y z
N MET A 1 -1.19 -8.73 -10.69
CA MET A 1 -1.08 -8.57 -9.23
C MET A 1 -1.20 -7.09 -8.86
N TYR A 2 -1.40 -6.80 -7.57
CA TYR A 2 -1.52 -5.46 -7.01
C TYR A 2 -0.59 -5.35 -5.81
N ASP A 3 -0.06 -4.17 -5.56
CA ASP A 3 0.88 -3.91 -4.47
C ASP A 3 0.96 -2.40 -4.24
N PHE A 4 0.60 -1.95 -3.05
CA PHE A 4 0.37 -0.56 -2.73
C PHE A 4 1.35 -0.02 -1.69
N HIS A 5 2.37 -0.81 -1.34
CA HIS A 5 3.41 -0.44 -0.38
C HIS A 5 4.78 -0.91 -0.90
N THR A 6 5.55 0.00 -1.50
CA THR A 6 6.90 -0.28 -2.03
C THR A 6 7.81 0.94 -1.94
N HIS A 7 9.12 0.74 -1.83
CA HIS A 7 10.12 1.77 -1.55
C HIS A 7 11.20 1.87 -2.61
N THR A 8 11.79 3.06 -2.73
CA THR A 8 12.86 3.39 -3.67
C THR A 8 14.02 4.07 -2.94
N PHE A 9 15.08 4.44 -3.66
CA PHE A 9 16.17 5.20 -3.07
C PHE A 9 15.77 6.61 -2.61
N LEU A 10 14.53 7.05 -2.90
CA LEU A 10 14.02 8.33 -2.39
C LEU A 10 13.81 8.26 -0.86
N SER A 11 13.78 7.06 -0.29
CA SER A 11 13.90 6.78 1.13
C SER A 11 14.98 5.71 1.38
N ASP A 12 14.61 4.44 1.52
CA ASP A 12 15.50 3.35 1.95
C ASP A 12 15.44 2.10 1.07
N GLY A 13 14.66 2.12 -0.01
CA GLY A 13 14.77 1.13 -1.09
C GLY A 13 16.04 1.32 -1.93
N VAL A 14 16.41 0.32 -2.71
CA VAL A 14 17.67 0.34 -3.51
C VAL A 14 17.47 0.69 -4.98
N LEU A 15 16.23 0.76 -5.44
CA LEU A 15 15.88 0.96 -6.85
C LEU A 15 15.43 2.40 -7.11
N SER A 16 15.59 2.85 -8.36
CA SER A 16 14.88 4.06 -8.82
C SER A 16 13.37 3.76 -8.96
N PRO A 17 12.49 4.78 -8.86
CA PRO A 17 11.05 4.58 -9.08
C PRO A 17 10.75 3.92 -10.43
N ILE A 18 11.38 4.42 -11.50
CA ILE A 18 11.14 3.90 -12.86
C ILE A 18 11.62 2.45 -13.02
N GLU A 19 12.72 2.06 -12.38
CA GLU A 19 13.23 0.69 -12.41
C GLU A 19 12.34 -0.27 -11.61
N LEU A 20 11.90 0.13 -10.42
CA LEU A 20 10.98 -0.63 -9.58
C LEU A 20 9.69 -0.94 -10.35
N ILE A 21 9.08 0.10 -10.96
CA ILE A 21 7.85 -0.05 -11.76
C ILE A 21 8.07 -0.98 -12.95
N ARG A 22 9.21 -0.85 -13.64
CA ARG A 22 9.51 -1.71 -14.79
C ARG A 22 9.64 -3.18 -14.39
N ARG A 23 10.28 -3.46 -13.25
CA ARG A 23 10.45 -4.82 -12.71
C ARG A 23 9.10 -5.41 -12.26
N ALA A 24 8.25 -4.62 -11.60
CA ALA A 24 6.90 -5.04 -11.22
C ALA A 24 6.05 -5.42 -12.44
N LEU A 25 6.10 -4.64 -13.51
CA LEU A 25 5.43 -4.96 -14.78
C LEU A 25 5.91 -6.31 -15.35
N ILE A 26 7.22 -6.57 -15.36
CA ILE A 26 7.75 -7.88 -15.82
C ILE A 26 7.24 -9.03 -14.96
N ARG A 27 6.99 -8.81 -13.66
CA ARG A 27 6.39 -9.80 -12.75
C ARG A 27 4.87 -9.93 -12.91
N GLY A 28 4.23 -9.16 -13.79
CA GLY A 28 2.79 -9.25 -14.07
C GLY A 28 1.91 -8.43 -13.12
N TYR A 29 2.45 -7.33 -12.59
CA TYR A 29 1.68 -6.35 -11.83
C TYR A 29 0.76 -5.56 -12.77
N LYS A 30 -0.48 -5.34 -12.34
CA LYS A 30 -1.48 -4.52 -13.04
C LYS A 30 -1.50 -3.10 -12.50
N ALA A 31 -1.34 -2.96 -11.19
CA ALA A 31 -1.12 -1.68 -10.55
C ALA A 31 -0.06 -1.83 -9.47
N MET A 32 0.71 -0.75 -9.23
CA MET A 32 1.52 -0.63 -8.04
C MET A 32 1.50 0.80 -7.51
N ALA A 33 1.72 0.98 -6.21
CA ALA A 33 2.08 2.26 -5.64
C ALA A 33 3.53 2.28 -5.19
N VAL A 34 4.18 3.43 -5.39
CA VAL A 34 5.50 3.73 -4.83
C VAL A 34 5.28 4.70 -3.68
N THR A 35 5.68 4.29 -2.47
CA THR A 35 5.26 4.89 -1.20
C THR A 35 6.45 5.05 -0.27
N ASP A 36 7.51 5.69 -0.76
CA ASP A 36 8.69 6.00 0.03
C ASP A 36 8.36 6.65 1.39
N HIS A 37 9.18 6.38 2.39
CA HIS A 37 9.05 6.96 3.72
C HIS A 37 9.14 8.49 3.70
N VAL A 38 8.20 9.16 4.38
CA VAL A 38 8.17 10.62 4.50
C VAL A 38 7.92 11.11 5.92
N GLY A 39 8.51 12.28 6.19
CA GLY A 39 8.07 13.23 7.20
C GLY A 39 7.95 14.62 6.57
N VAL A 40 7.75 15.66 7.40
CA VAL A 40 7.52 17.04 6.91
C VAL A 40 8.67 17.54 6.01
N GLY A 41 9.92 17.17 6.31
CA GLY A 41 11.10 17.72 5.63
C GLY A 41 11.35 17.21 4.20
N ASN A 42 10.98 15.96 3.89
CA ASN A 42 11.23 15.36 2.57
C ASN A 42 9.95 15.16 1.73
N LEU A 43 8.76 15.35 2.32
CA LEU A 43 7.47 15.08 1.68
C LEU A 43 7.33 15.67 0.27
N GLU A 44 7.61 16.96 0.10
CA GLU A 44 7.43 17.63 -1.20
C GLU A 44 8.37 17.07 -2.27
N PHE A 45 9.62 16.82 -1.93
CA PHE A 45 10.60 16.27 -2.86
C PHE A 45 10.21 14.86 -3.33
N VAL A 46 9.84 13.99 -2.39
CA VAL A 46 9.44 12.61 -2.69
C VAL A 46 8.19 12.60 -3.58
N VAL A 47 7.10 13.25 -3.16
CA VAL A 47 5.83 13.22 -3.90
C VAL A 47 5.99 13.80 -5.31
N LYS A 48 6.67 14.95 -5.46
CA LYS A 48 6.84 15.57 -6.79
C LYS A 48 7.71 14.74 -7.73
N THR A 49 8.65 13.97 -7.20
CA THR A 49 9.47 13.05 -7.99
C THR A 49 8.62 11.87 -8.44
N LEU A 50 7.92 11.22 -7.51
CA LEU A 50 7.06 10.07 -7.82
C LEU A 50 5.92 10.42 -8.78
N VAL A 51 5.31 11.61 -8.68
CA VAL A 51 4.26 12.05 -9.60
C VAL A 51 4.74 12.03 -11.05
N LYS A 52 5.99 12.42 -11.31
CA LYS A 52 6.55 12.43 -12.68
C LYS A 52 6.82 11.01 -13.17
N ASP A 53 7.52 10.20 -12.38
CA ASP A 53 7.94 8.87 -12.78
C ASP A 53 6.76 7.90 -12.92
N CYS A 54 5.80 7.95 -11.99
CA CYS A 54 4.59 7.14 -12.06
C CYS A 54 3.72 7.52 -13.26
N ALA A 55 3.59 8.82 -13.57
CA ALA A 55 2.86 9.28 -14.75
C ALA A 55 3.52 8.80 -16.05
N GLN A 56 4.85 8.91 -16.14
CA GLN A 56 5.60 8.43 -17.30
C GLN A 56 5.44 6.91 -17.48
N ALA A 57 5.60 6.13 -16.40
CA ALA A 57 5.45 4.68 -16.48
C ALA A 57 4.03 4.26 -16.90
N THR A 58 3.00 4.90 -16.32
CA THR A 58 1.59 4.63 -16.66
C THR A 58 1.24 5.04 -18.09
N GLU A 59 1.86 6.11 -18.62
CA GLU A 59 1.67 6.53 -20.01
C GLU A 59 2.28 5.52 -20.98
N ARG A 60 3.48 5.00 -20.64
CA ARG A 60 4.34 4.25 -21.57
C ARG A 60 4.18 2.75 -21.50
N TRP A 61 3.69 2.22 -20.38
CA TRP A 61 3.61 0.78 -20.14
C TRP A 61 2.23 0.36 -19.64
N ASP A 62 1.92 -0.92 -19.79
CA ASP A 62 0.67 -1.53 -19.34
C ASP A 62 0.70 -1.86 -17.83
N ILE A 63 0.93 -0.82 -17.01
CA ILE A 63 0.87 -0.87 -15.55
C ILE A 63 0.37 0.47 -15.03
N LEU A 64 -0.56 0.44 -14.08
CA LEU A 64 -0.97 1.63 -13.35
C LEU A 64 0.00 1.88 -12.19
N ALA A 65 0.89 2.86 -12.34
CA ALA A 65 1.78 3.29 -11.26
C ALA A 65 1.18 4.49 -10.51
N LEU A 66 1.12 4.40 -9.18
CA LEU A 66 0.54 5.41 -8.31
C LEU A 66 1.62 6.07 -7.47
N PRO A 67 1.78 7.40 -7.55
CA PRO A 67 2.64 8.10 -6.60
C PRO A 67 1.96 8.09 -5.23
N GLY A 68 2.67 7.71 -4.19
CA GLY A 68 2.18 7.73 -2.83
C GLY A 68 3.28 8.06 -1.83
N VAL A 69 2.98 7.83 -0.56
CA VAL A 69 3.92 7.97 0.55
C VAL A 69 3.58 6.98 1.64
N GLU A 70 4.58 6.57 2.40
CA GLU A 70 4.39 6.01 3.73
C GLU A 70 4.80 7.04 4.77
N ILE A 71 3.87 7.44 5.63
CA ILE A 71 4.16 8.33 6.74
C ILE A 71 4.76 7.49 7.87
N THR A 72 6.04 7.76 8.17
CA THR A 72 6.83 6.92 9.08
C THR A 72 7.46 7.76 10.17
N HIS A 73 7.29 7.35 11.45
CA HIS A 73 7.80 8.04 12.65
C HIS A 73 7.40 9.51 12.83
N VAL A 74 6.41 10.02 12.09
CA VAL A 74 5.79 11.32 12.35
C VAL A 74 5.00 11.25 13.68
N PRO A 75 5.07 12.28 14.56
CA PRO A 75 4.25 12.30 15.77
C PRO A 75 2.77 12.06 15.46
N LYS A 76 2.09 11.22 16.25
CA LYS A 76 0.73 10.76 15.90
C LYS A 76 -0.27 11.90 15.68
N HIS A 77 -0.08 13.01 16.39
CA HIS A 77 -0.93 14.20 16.27
C HIS A 77 -0.74 14.97 14.95
N ASP A 78 0.36 14.73 14.25
CA ASP A 78 0.70 15.40 12.98
C ASP A 78 0.38 14.54 11.74
N ILE A 79 0.07 13.24 11.91
CA ILE A 79 -0.21 12.30 10.80
C ILE A 79 -1.26 12.87 9.83
N LYS A 80 -2.37 13.40 10.37
CA LYS A 80 -3.42 14.00 9.54
C LYS A 80 -2.91 15.14 8.67
N MET A 81 -2.14 16.05 9.26
CA MET A 81 -1.58 17.20 8.55
C MET A 81 -0.65 16.76 7.43
N VAL A 82 0.21 15.77 7.68
CA VAL A 82 1.14 15.22 6.68
C VAL A 82 0.39 14.47 5.57
N ALA A 83 -0.61 13.65 5.91
CA ALA A 83 -1.43 12.93 4.93
C ALA A 83 -2.17 13.88 3.98
N GLU A 84 -2.82 14.92 4.52
CA GLU A 84 -3.49 15.92 3.69
C GLU A 84 -2.50 16.72 2.82
N ALA A 85 -1.30 17.01 3.34
CA ALA A 85 -0.25 17.66 2.57
C ALA A 85 0.23 16.78 1.40
N ALA A 86 0.41 15.48 1.63
CA ALA A 86 0.78 14.52 0.59
C ALA A 86 -0.25 14.51 -0.55
N LYS A 87 -1.55 14.44 -0.22
CA LYS A 87 -2.64 14.49 -1.20
C LYS A 87 -2.62 15.79 -2.03
N ARG A 88 -2.42 16.94 -1.38
CA ARG A 88 -2.31 18.25 -2.08
C ARG A 88 -1.12 18.31 -3.04
N LEU A 89 -0.01 17.63 -2.70
CA LEU A 89 1.19 17.56 -3.53
C LEU A 89 1.07 16.58 -4.70
N GLY A 90 0.03 15.75 -4.73
CA GLY A 90 -0.28 14.83 -5.83
C GLY A 90 -0.17 13.36 -5.50
N ALA A 91 0.10 12.99 -4.24
CA ALA A 91 0.01 11.60 -3.80
C ALA A 91 -1.40 11.06 -4.06
N LYS A 92 -1.49 9.93 -4.75
CA LYS A 92 -2.73 9.21 -5.03
C LYS A 92 -3.07 8.28 -3.90
N ILE A 93 -2.06 7.71 -3.24
CA ILE A 93 -2.23 6.86 -2.07
C ILE A 93 -1.38 7.36 -0.90
N VAL A 94 -1.90 7.21 0.31
CA VAL A 94 -1.19 7.52 1.56
C VAL A 94 -1.27 6.30 2.46
N THR A 95 -0.11 5.73 2.78
CA THR A 95 0.05 4.69 3.79
C THR A 95 0.63 5.30 5.08
N VAL A 96 0.42 4.65 6.21
CA VAL A 96 1.07 4.99 7.49
C VAL A 96 1.70 3.75 8.06
N HIS A 97 2.94 3.88 8.53
CA HIS A 97 3.65 2.82 9.24
C HIS A 97 2.91 2.49 10.55
N GLY A 98 2.25 1.33 10.60
CA GLY A 98 1.45 0.93 11.75
C GLY A 98 2.28 0.46 12.95
N GLU A 99 1.59 0.16 14.05
CA GLU A 99 2.19 -0.33 15.31
C GLU A 99 2.60 -1.81 15.21
N THR A 100 3.45 -2.10 14.23
CA THR A 100 4.04 -3.41 14.00
C THR A 100 4.85 -3.89 15.20
N ILE A 101 4.99 -5.22 15.32
CA ILE A 101 5.70 -5.86 16.45
C ILE A 101 7.22 -5.82 16.31
N VAL A 102 7.69 -5.42 15.13
CA VAL A 102 9.08 -5.07 14.83
C VAL A 102 9.07 -3.58 14.48
N GLU A 103 10.13 -2.82 14.76
CA GLU A 103 10.20 -1.37 14.41
C GLU A 103 9.07 -0.50 15.04
N PRO A 104 9.03 -0.40 16.38
CA PRO A 104 7.93 0.27 17.07
C PRO A 104 7.85 1.77 16.78
N VAL A 105 6.62 2.25 16.55
CA VAL A 105 6.24 3.67 16.44
C VAL A 105 5.57 4.18 17.72
N GLU A 106 5.18 5.46 17.75
CA GLU A 106 4.49 6.07 18.90
C GLU A 106 3.14 5.37 19.17
N PRO A 107 2.83 4.95 20.41
CA PRO A 107 1.54 4.37 20.74
C PRO A 107 0.34 5.30 20.41
N GLY A 108 -0.68 4.77 19.76
CA GLY A 108 -1.81 5.49 19.18
C GLY A 108 -1.63 5.90 17.72
N THR A 109 -0.56 5.43 17.05
CA THR A 109 -0.32 5.72 15.62
C THR A 109 -1.40 5.10 14.73
N ASN A 110 -1.79 3.85 15.01
CA ASN A 110 -2.87 3.15 14.29
C ASN A 110 -4.18 3.96 14.32
N GLU A 111 -4.63 4.35 15.52
CA GLU A 111 -5.85 5.15 15.70
C GLU A 111 -5.76 6.50 14.95
N ALA A 112 -4.63 7.21 15.07
CA ALA A 112 -4.44 8.50 14.44
C ALA A 112 -4.46 8.41 12.90
N ALA A 113 -3.87 7.36 12.33
CA ALA A 113 -3.92 7.07 10.90
C ALA A 113 -5.36 6.85 10.42
N ILE A 114 -6.09 5.97 11.12
CA ILE A 114 -7.48 5.60 10.81
C ILE A 114 -8.40 6.82 10.86
N ARG A 115 -8.21 7.71 11.84
CA ARG A 115 -9.03 8.91 12.03
C ARG A 115 -8.62 10.10 11.15
N SER A 116 -7.55 10.00 10.37
CA SER A 116 -7.02 11.15 9.63
C SER A 116 -7.99 11.68 8.55
N GLY A 117 -8.76 10.79 7.93
CA GLY A 117 -9.61 11.07 6.77
C GLY A 117 -8.86 11.24 5.43
N ALA A 118 -7.53 11.12 5.44
CA ALA A 118 -6.68 11.26 4.24
C ALA A 118 -5.75 10.05 3.99
N VAL A 119 -5.63 9.16 4.97
CA VAL A 119 -4.90 7.89 4.88
C VAL A 119 -5.77 6.84 4.18
N ASP A 120 -5.17 6.05 3.30
CA ASP A 120 -5.85 5.00 2.54
C ASP A 120 -5.62 3.60 3.11
N ILE A 121 -4.39 3.35 3.58
CA ILE A 121 -3.93 2.05 4.09
C ILE A 121 -3.17 2.29 5.41
N LEU A 122 -3.48 1.49 6.42
CA LEU A 122 -2.63 1.32 7.59
C LEU A 122 -1.70 0.13 7.35
N ALA A 123 -0.42 0.42 7.09
CA ALA A 123 0.60 -0.58 6.78
C ALA A 123 0.94 -1.39 8.03
N HIS A 124 1.16 -2.70 7.85
CA HIS A 124 1.51 -3.70 8.87
C HIS A 124 1.10 -3.28 10.30
N PRO A 125 -0.20 -3.30 10.64
CA PRO A 125 -0.71 -2.67 11.86
C PRO A 125 -0.36 -3.42 13.16
N GLY A 126 0.45 -4.48 13.07
CA GLY A 126 0.86 -5.30 14.20
C GLY A 126 -0.29 -6.04 14.86
N LEU A 127 -0.39 -5.91 16.19
CA LEU A 127 -1.44 -6.51 17.00
C LEU A 127 -2.64 -5.55 17.14
N ILE A 128 -3.20 -5.12 16.00
CA ILE A 128 -4.32 -4.18 15.94
C ILE A 128 -5.49 -4.62 16.82
N SER A 129 -6.11 -3.65 17.49
CA SER A 129 -7.30 -3.90 18.33
C SER A 129 -8.56 -4.09 17.47
N TYR A 130 -9.58 -4.74 18.02
CA TYR A 130 -10.88 -4.84 17.34
C TYR A 130 -11.51 -3.46 17.11
N ASP A 131 -11.39 -2.54 18.07
CA ASP A 131 -11.95 -1.19 17.94
C ASP A 131 -11.27 -0.39 16.82
N ASP A 132 -9.95 -0.46 16.70
CA ASP A 132 -9.23 0.19 15.59
C ASP A 132 -9.62 -0.45 14.25
N ALA A 133 -9.70 -1.77 14.15
CA ALA A 133 -10.14 -2.43 12.93
C ALA A 133 -11.59 -2.06 12.56
N ARG A 134 -12.49 -1.93 13.55
CA ARG A 134 -13.86 -1.46 13.31
C ARG A 134 -13.88 -0.02 12.81
N PHE A 135 -13.09 0.86 13.43
CA PHE A 135 -12.96 2.23 12.93
C PHE A 135 -12.33 2.29 11.54
N ALA A 136 -11.40 1.39 11.21
CA ALA A 136 -10.84 1.28 9.87
C ALA A 136 -11.94 0.94 8.84
N ALA A 137 -12.84 0.01 9.16
CA ALA A 137 -14.00 -0.29 8.33
C ALA A 137 -14.94 0.92 8.15
N GLU A 138 -15.23 1.65 9.23
CA GLU A 138 -16.11 2.83 9.22
C GLU A 138 -15.52 4.02 8.43
N ASN A 139 -14.21 4.20 8.48
CA ASN A 139 -13.50 5.29 7.81
C ASN A 139 -12.92 4.88 6.44
N ASP A 140 -13.23 3.67 5.98
CA ASP A 140 -12.73 3.10 4.73
C ASP A 140 -11.18 3.13 4.65
N VAL A 141 -10.50 2.80 5.75
CA VAL A 141 -9.04 2.62 5.78
C VAL A 141 -8.75 1.13 5.68
N TYR A 142 -7.92 0.75 4.72
CA TYR A 142 -7.57 -0.64 4.47
C TYR A 142 -6.47 -1.08 5.43
N LEU A 143 -6.51 -2.33 5.86
CA LEU A 143 -5.48 -2.92 6.71
C LEU A 143 -4.54 -3.78 5.88
N GLU A 144 -3.24 -3.53 5.99
CA GLU A 144 -2.25 -4.32 5.27
C GLU A 144 -2.03 -5.70 5.92
N VAL A 145 -2.05 -6.72 5.07
CA VAL A 145 -1.41 -8.01 5.29
C VAL A 145 -0.04 -7.91 4.63
N SER A 146 1.05 -7.99 5.38
CA SER A 146 2.38 -7.69 4.84
C SER A 146 3.10 -8.95 4.37
N ALA A 147 3.79 -8.90 3.23
CA ALA A 147 4.73 -9.95 2.83
C ALA A 147 6.11 -9.79 3.49
N ARG A 148 6.38 -8.63 4.10
CA ARG A 148 7.69 -8.31 4.67
C ARG A 148 8.04 -9.19 5.85
N LYS A 149 9.31 -9.59 5.93
CA LYS A 149 9.85 -10.33 7.07
C LYS A 149 9.65 -9.53 8.37
N GLY A 150 9.29 -10.19 9.45
CA GLY A 150 9.00 -9.53 10.73
C GLY A 150 7.58 -8.98 10.79
N HIS A 151 7.20 -8.06 9.90
CA HIS A 151 5.83 -7.52 9.85
C HIS A 151 4.77 -8.59 9.61
N SER A 152 5.07 -9.56 8.74
CA SER A 152 4.19 -10.70 8.41
C SER A 152 3.84 -11.62 9.58
N LEU A 153 4.57 -11.55 10.71
CA LEU A 153 4.36 -12.42 11.87
C LEU A 153 2.98 -12.23 12.52
N THR A 154 2.34 -11.07 12.35
CA THR A 154 0.99 -10.80 12.86
C THR A 154 -0.11 -10.98 11.83
N ASN A 155 0.18 -11.41 10.59
CA ASN A 155 -0.81 -11.51 9.52
C ASN A 155 -2.06 -12.32 9.93
N GLY A 156 -1.87 -13.44 10.63
CA GLY A 156 -2.99 -14.26 11.12
C GLY A 156 -3.90 -13.52 12.12
N HIS A 157 -3.32 -12.64 12.94
CA HIS A 157 -4.08 -11.76 13.83
C HIS A 157 -4.81 -10.68 13.04
N VAL A 158 -4.11 -9.99 12.15
CA VAL A 158 -4.66 -8.90 11.31
C VAL A 158 -5.87 -9.40 10.51
N VAL A 159 -5.75 -10.51 9.78
CA VAL A 159 -6.87 -11.01 8.95
C VAL A 159 -8.06 -11.47 9.79
N LYS A 160 -7.81 -12.07 10.95
CA LYS A 160 -8.87 -12.51 11.87
C LYS A 160 -9.65 -11.30 12.38
N VAL A 161 -8.96 -10.30 12.92
CA VAL A 161 -9.58 -9.11 13.52
C VAL A 161 -10.26 -8.26 12.44
N ALA A 162 -9.63 -8.08 11.28
CA ALA A 162 -10.23 -7.37 10.14
C ALA A 162 -11.55 -8.02 9.72
N ARG A 163 -11.60 -9.35 9.61
CA ARG A 163 -12.82 -10.08 9.26
C ARG A 163 -13.92 -9.92 10.32
N GLU A 164 -13.57 -10.03 11.60
CA GLU A 164 -14.51 -9.84 12.71
C GLU A 164 -15.09 -8.42 12.74
N ALA A 165 -14.28 -7.43 12.39
CA ALA A 165 -14.67 -6.01 12.36
C ALA A 165 -15.29 -5.54 11.04
N GLY A 166 -15.24 -6.35 9.97
CA GLY A 166 -15.70 -5.98 8.64
C GLY A 166 -14.77 -5.03 7.87
N ALA A 167 -13.50 -4.94 8.26
CA ALA A 167 -12.50 -4.10 7.60
C ALA A 167 -11.96 -4.74 6.31
N TYR A 168 -11.66 -3.92 5.31
CA TYR A 168 -10.98 -4.38 4.11
C TYR A 168 -9.50 -4.58 4.35
N THR A 169 -8.94 -5.57 3.66
CA THR A 169 -7.51 -5.89 3.69
C THR A 169 -6.90 -5.91 2.29
N VAL A 170 -5.62 -5.58 2.20
CA VAL A 170 -4.79 -5.70 0.99
C VAL A 170 -3.48 -6.42 1.34
N LEU A 171 -2.91 -7.15 0.38
CA LEU A 171 -1.58 -7.75 0.52
C LEU A 171 -0.57 -6.89 -0.21
N ASP A 172 0.40 -6.37 0.53
CA ASP A 172 1.46 -5.53 -0.02
C ASP A 172 2.85 -6.07 0.37
N SER A 173 3.85 -5.77 -0.46
CA SER A 173 5.19 -6.35 -0.31
C SER A 173 6.06 -5.65 0.71
N ASP A 174 5.88 -4.34 0.83
CA ASP A 174 6.83 -3.45 1.50
C ASP A 174 8.25 -3.67 0.92
N ALA A 175 8.32 -3.66 -0.42
CA ALA A 175 9.52 -3.99 -1.17
C ALA A 175 10.58 -2.90 -1.10
N HIS A 176 11.79 -3.26 -0.68
CA HIS A 176 12.96 -2.37 -0.64
C HIS A 176 14.03 -2.84 -1.65
N GLU A 177 14.08 -4.14 -1.90
CA GLU A 177 15.01 -4.79 -2.81
C GLU A 177 14.25 -5.49 -3.97
N PRO A 178 14.91 -5.74 -5.12
CA PRO A 178 14.27 -6.43 -6.24
C PRO A 178 13.58 -7.75 -5.90
N ASP A 179 14.13 -8.50 -4.95
CA ASP A 179 13.66 -9.83 -4.59
C ASP A 179 12.45 -9.80 -3.66
N ASP A 180 12.14 -8.64 -3.05
CA ASP A 180 10.93 -8.46 -2.25
C ASP A 180 9.65 -8.40 -3.10
N LEU A 181 9.74 -8.06 -4.39
CA LEU A 181 8.58 -8.01 -5.27
C LEU A 181 7.86 -9.37 -5.33
N LEU A 182 6.54 -9.34 -5.33
CA LEU A 182 5.71 -10.54 -5.24
C LEU A 182 5.61 -11.29 -6.57
N THR A 183 5.26 -12.56 -6.45
CA THR A 183 4.84 -13.44 -7.54
C THR A 183 3.44 -13.98 -7.25
N ALA A 184 2.73 -14.44 -8.27
CA ALA A 184 1.38 -14.97 -8.07
C ALA A 184 1.40 -16.17 -7.09
N GLU A 185 2.45 -16.99 -7.15
CA GLU A 185 2.61 -18.13 -6.26
C GLU A 185 2.80 -17.70 -4.80
N ILE A 186 3.68 -16.74 -4.51
CA ILE A 186 3.97 -16.36 -3.12
C ILE A 186 2.79 -15.61 -2.50
N THR A 187 2.05 -14.80 -3.27
CA THR A 187 0.86 -14.10 -2.74
C THR A 187 -0.21 -15.08 -2.26
N HIS A 188 -0.49 -16.14 -3.02
CA HIS A 188 -1.39 -17.20 -2.59
C HIS A 188 -0.89 -17.95 -1.36
N LYS A 189 0.42 -18.23 -1.28
CA LYS A 189 1.03 -18.89 -0.11
C LYS A 189 0.93 -18.03 1.15
N ILE A 190 1.17 -16.72 1.05
CA ILE A 190 1.04 -15.78 2.17
C ILE A 190 -0.42 -15.71 2.64
N ALA A 191 -1.38 -15.58 1.72
CA ALA A 191 -2.80 -15.54 2.07
C ALA A 191 -3.24 -16.82 2.82
N LYS A 192 -2.86 -18.00 2.31
CA LYS A 192 -3.13 -19.28 2.99
C LYS A 192 -2.40 -19.38 4.33
N GLY A 193 -1.15 -18.93 4.40
CA GLY A 193 -0.35 -18.92 5.62
C GLY A 193 -0.91 -18.00 6.71
N ALA A 194 -1.59 -16.92 6.32
CA ALA A 194 -2.34 -16.06 7.24
C ALA A 194 -3.64 -16.73 7.77
N GLY A 195 -4.02 -17.89 7.26
CA GLY A 195 -5.21 -18.62 7.67
C GLY A 195 -6.49 -18.26 6.90
N LEU A 196 -6.36 -17.63 5.74
CA LEU A 196 -7.50 -17.30 4.88
C LEU A 196 -8.02 -18.53 4.11
N THR A 197 -9.34 -18.56 3.89
CA THR A 197 -9.97 -19.48 2.94
C THR A 197 -9.62 -19.08 1.50
N ASP A 198 -9.90 -19.95 0.51
CA ASP A 198 -9.67 -19.59 -0.90
C ASP A 198 -10.54 -18.39 -1.34
N GLU A 199 -11.75 -18.24 -0.78
CA GLU A 199 -12.62 -17.09 -1.03
C GLU A 199 -12.05 -15.82 -0.41
N ASP A 200 -11.63 -15.86 0.86
CA ASP A 200 -11.02 -14.70 1.53
C ASP A 200 -9.68 -14.32 0.87
N ALA A 201 -8.89 -15.31 0.43
CA ALA A 201 -7.67 -15.06 -0.32
C ALA A 201 -7.97 -14.39 -1.67
N HIS A 202 -9.03 -14.79 -2.37
CA HIS A 202 -9.47 -14.09 -3.57
C HIS A 202 -9.90 -12.64 -3.27
N ALA A 203 -10.58 -12.42 -2.14
CA ALA A 203 -10.97 -11.08 -1.71
C ALA A 203 -9.74 -10.20 -1.43
N LEU A 204 -8.77 -10.70 -0.66
CA LEU A 204 -7.51 -10.02 -0.34
C LEU A 204 -6.70 -9.67 -1.60
N LEU A 205 -6.59 -10.61 -2.54
CA LEU A 205 -5.64 -10.51 -3.65
C LEU A 205 -6.22 -9.84 -4.91
N GLN A 206 -7.55 -9.86 -5.10
CA GLN A 206 -8.19 -9.38 -6.32
C GLN A 206 -9.28 -8.36 -6.04
N VAL A 207 -10.25 -8.68 -5.17
CA VAL A 207 -11.44 -7.84 -4.99
C VAL A 207 -11.13 -6.55 -4.26
N ASN A 208 -10.46 -6.63 -3.11
CA ASN A 208 -10.16 -5.46 -2.28
C ASN A 208 -9.20 -4.48 -2.97
N PRO A 209 -8.11 -4.92 -3.63
CA PRO A 209 -7.28 -4.03 -4.46
C PRO A 209 -8.07 -3.27 -5.53
N GLN A 210 -9.01 -3.93 -6.22
CA GLN A 210 -9.84 -3.29 -7.24
C GLN A 210 -10.84 -2.30 -6.63
N LYS A 211 -11.41 -2.61 -5.47
CA LYS A 211 -12.27 -1.67 -4.71
C LYS A 211 -11.49 -0.43 -4.31
N LEU A 212 -10.27 -0.60 -3.78
CA LEU A 212 -9.39 0.50 -3.41
C LEU A 212 -9.09 1.39 -4.62
N LEU A 213 -8.67 0.80 -5.75
CA LEU A 213 -8.43 1.54 -6.99
C LEU A 213 -9.66 2.30 -7.48
N LYS A 214 -10.84 1.68 -7.47
CA LYS A 214 -12.09 2.32 -7.86
C LYS A 214 -12.42 3.52 -6.98
N ARG A 215 -12.22 3.42 -5.66
CA ARG A 215 -12.36 4.54 -4.74
C ARG A 215 -11.40 5.68 -5.07
N LEU A 216 -10.16 5.35 -5.41
CA LEU A 216 -9.14 6.31 -5.83
C LEU A 216 -9.40 6.90 -7.23
N GLY A 217 -10.47 6.49 -7.92
CA GLY A 217 -10.88 7.01 -9.22
C GLY A 217 -10.32 6.23 -10.42
N TYR A 218 -9.81 5.02 -10.21
CA TYR A 218 -9.23 4.18 -11.26
C TYR A 218 -10.13 2.97 -11.54
N ASP A 219 -10.63 2.84 -12.77
CA ASP A 219 -11.39 1.67 -13.21
C ASP A 219 -10.59 0.84 -14.23
N LEU A 220 -9.97 -0.23 -13.75
CA LEU A 220 -9.18 -1.14 -14.56
C LEU A 220 -10.02 -2.00 -15.53
N ALA A 221 -11.35 -2.06 -15.37
CA ALA A 221 -12.22 -2.79 -16.31
C ALA A 221 -12.33 -2.07 -17.67
N SER A 222 -11.94 -0.80 -17.76
CA SER A 222 -11.96 -0.01 -18.99
C SER A 222 -10.68 -0.11 -19.83
N ALA A 223 -9.61 -0.72 -19.30
CA ALA A 223 -8.28 -0.73 -19.92
C ALA A 223 -8.03 -1.89 -20.91
N THR A 224 -9.04 -2.67 -21.26
CA THR A 224 -8.90 -3.86 -22.12
C THR A 224 -8.77 -3.59 -23.62
N GLU A 225 -8.74 -2.34 -24.07
CA GLU A 225 -8.34 -2.06 -25.46
C GLU A 225 -6.81 -1.97 -25.54
N PRO A 226 -6.14 -2.86 -26.31
CA PRO A 226 -4.71 -2.76 -26.50
C PRO A 226 -4.39 -1.41 -27.12
N ARG A 227 -3.61 -0.59 -26.43
CA ARG A 227 -2.94 0.56 -27.04
C ARG A 227 -1.95 0.00 -28.06
N ILE A 228 -2.42 -0.16 -29.30
CA ILE A 228 -1.57 -0.45 -30.44
C ILE A 228 -0.56 0.70 -30.48
N ALA A 229 0.69 0.40 -30.16
CA ALA A 229 1.79 1.31 -30.44
C ALA A 229 1.82 1.52 -31.96
N THR A 230 1.35 2.69 -32.41
CA THR A 230 1.58 3.14 -33.78
C THR A 230 3.08 3.34 -33.98
N PRO A 231 3.62 2.94 -35.14
CA PRO A 231 5.05 2.71 -35.38
C PRO A 231 5.93 3.95 -35.25
#